data_AF-A0A1V5Z262-F1
#
_entry.id   AF-A0A1V5Z262-F1
#
_cell.length_a   1.000
_cell.length_b   1.000
_cell.length_c   1.000
_cell.angle_alpha   90.00
_cell.angle_beta   90.00
_cell.angle_gamma   90.00
#
_symmetry.space_group_name_H-M   'P 1'
#
loop_
_entity.id
_entity.type
_entity.pdbx_description
1 polymer ?
#
loop_
_entity_poly.entity_id
_entity_poly.type
_entity_poly.pdbx_seq_one_letter_code
_entity_poly.pdbx_strand_id
1 'polypeptide(L)' 'MHCALCNEFVEDNELACGDAIEVDGEYWHSECYVEYYGEELEEAV' A
#
# COMPACT_ATOMS: atom_id res chain seq x y z
N MET A 1 -3.95 -11.72 3.26
CA MET A 1 -4.74 -10.52 2.88
C MET A 1 -4.44 -10.21 1.41
N HIS A 2 -5.15 -9.30 0.71
CA HIS A 2 -4.78 -8.92 -0.66
C HIS A 2 -4.60 -7.42 -0.80
N CYS A 3 -3.52 -6.99 -1.46
CA CYS A 3 -3.24 -5.59 -1.71
C CYS A 3 -4.33 -4.99 -2.62
N ALA A 4 -4.92 -3.85 -2.24
CA ALA A 4 -6.01 -3.23 -2.99
C ALA A 4 -5.60 -2.71 -4.38
N LEU A 5 -4.30 -2.44 -4.61
CA LEU A 5 -3.79 -1.96 -5.89
C LEU A 5 -3.43 -3.10 -6.86
N CYS A 6 -2.47 -3.95 -6.48
CA CYS A 6 -1.95 -5.01 -7.36
C CYS A 6 -2.67 -6.35 -7.21
N ASN A 7 -3.57 -6.48 -6.23
CA ASN A 7 -4.31 -7.70 -5.91
C ASN A 7 -3.41 -8.92 -5.55
N GLU A 8 -2.12 -8.71 -5.32
CA GLU A 8 -1.21 -9.73 -4.79
C GLU A 8 -1.52 -10.04 -3.33
N PHE A 9 -1.16 -11.24 -2.90
CA PHE A 9 -1.39 -11.68 -1.54
C PHE A 9 -0.38 -11.01 -0.61
N VAL A 10 -0.89 -10.32 0.40
CA VAL A 10 -0.15 -9.78 1.53
C VAL A 10 -0.07 -10.87 2.60
N GLU A 11 1.14 -11.26 2.96
CA GLU A 11 1.46 -12.15 4.08
C GLU A 11 1.35 -11.41 5.42
N ASP A 12 0.93 -12.11 6.48
CA ASP A 12 0.88 -11.54 7.84
C ASP A 12 2.24 -11.03 8.33
N ASN A 13 3.34 -11.65 7.86
CA ASN A 13 4.69 -11.21 8.20
C ASN A 13 5.01 -9.82 7.61
N GLU A 14 4.45 -9.47 6.46
CA GLU A 14 4.66 -8.15 5.83
C GLU A 14 3.99 -7.04 6.64
N LEU A 15 2.80 -7.31 7.20
CA LEU A 15 2.14 -6.42 8.17
C LEU A 15 2.95 -6.28 9.47
N ALA A 16 3.52 -7.38 9.96
CA ALA A 16 4.33 -7.38 11.17
C ALA A 16 5.68 -6.67 11.00
N CYS A 17 6.27 -6.72 9.79
CA CYS A 17 7.51 -6.02 9.44
C CYS A 17 7.29 -4.54 9.05
N GLY A 18 6.06 -4.15 8.70
CA GLY A 18 5.74 -2.81 8.21
C GLY A 18 5.89 -2.64 6.69
N ASP A 19 6.09 -3.73 5.95
CA ASP A 19 6.08 -3.77 4.49
C ASP A 19 4.66 -3.67 3.90
N ALA A 20 3.64 -3.93 4.73
CA ALA A 20 2.24 -3.73 4.38
C ALA A 20 1.48 -3.02 5.53
N ILE A 21 0.40 -2.33 5.16
CA ILE A 21 -0.46 -1.56 6.05
C ILE A 21 -1.94 -1.87 5.83
N GLU A 22 -2.74 -1.73 6.88
CA GLU A 22 -4.20 -1.77 6.82
C GLU A 22 -4.74 -0.34 6.93
N VAL A 23 -5.51 0.09 5.93
CA VAL A 23 -6.12 1.42 5.85
C VAL A 23 -7.59 1.25 5.51
N ASP A 24 -8.48 1.77 6.35
CA ASP A 24 -9.94 1.66 6.20
C ASP A 24 -10.49 0.22 6.03
N GLY A 25 -9.77 -0.78 6.56
CA GLY A 25 -10.11 -2.20 6.40
C GLY A 25 -9.65 -2.81 5.07
N GLU A 26 -8.92 -2.06 4.26
CA GLU A 26 -8.24 -2.53 3.06
C GLU A 26 -6.76 -2.75 3.34
N TYR A 27 -6.16 -3.77 2.71
CA TYR A 27 -4.73 -4.07 2.86
C TYR A 27 -3.95 -3.49 1.69
N TRP A 28 -2.79 -2.94 1.98
CA TRP A 28 -1.94 -2.30 0.99
C TRP A 28 -0.48 -2.65 1.26
N HIS A 29 0.29 -2.94 0.22
CA HIS A 29 1.74 -2.85 0.33
C HIS A 29 2.12 -1.39 0.56
N SER A 30 3.13 -1.14 1.38
CA SER A 30 3.62 0.21 1.66
C SER A 30 4.01 0.94 0.37
N GLU A 31 4.63 0.24 -0.59
CA GLU A 31 4.98 0.78 -1.91
C GLU A 31 3.73 1.10 -2.74
N CYS A 32 2.79 0.15 -2.86
CA CYS A 32 1.56 0.35 -3.61
C CYS A 32 0.69 1.50 -3.05
N TYR A 33 0.67 1.66 -1.73
CA TYR A 33 -0.04 2.77 -1.09
C TYR A 33 0.60 4.11 -1.47
N VAL A 34 1.92 4.19 -1.49
CA VAL A 34 2.67 5.40 -1.91
C VAL A 34 2.51 5.66 -3.40
N GLU A 35 2.52 4.65 -4.27
CA GLU A 35 2.27 4.85 -5.69
C GLU A 35 0.84 5.38 -5.93
N TYR A 36 -0.16 4.76 -5.30
CA TYR A 36 -1.56 5.13 -5.51
C TYR A 36 -1.93 6.49 -4.90
N TYR A 37 -1.46 6.81 -3.68
CA TYR A 37 -1.80 8.05 -2.97
C TYR A 37 -0.73 9.15 -3.09
N GLY A 38 0.51 8.80 -3.48
CA GLY A 38 1.68 9.67 -3.48
C GLY A 38 2.16 10.11 -4.87
N GLU A 39 1.80 9.43 -5.97
CA GLU A 39 2.06 9.91 -7.34
C GLU A 39 0.94 10.81 -7.89
N GLU A 40 0.60 11.90 -7.20
CA GLU A 40 0.07 13.13 -7.83
C GLU A 40 0.52 14.40 -7.07
N LEU A 41 1.75 14.42 -6.52
CA LEU A 41 2.45 15.68 -6.32
C LEU A 41 3.07 16.08 -7.67
N GLU A 42 2.24 16.54 -8.60
CA GLU A 42 2.72 17.40 -9.68
C GLU A 42 3.51 18.53 -9.00
N GLU A 43 4.83 18.57 -9.23
CA GLU A 43 5.61 19.79 -9.04
C GLU A 43 5.05 20.85 -10.01
N ALA A 44 4.03 21.56 -9.54
CA ALA A 44 3.56 22.79 -10.13
C ALA A 44 4.05 23.99 -9.30
N VAL A 45 5.37 24.20 -9.21
CA VAL A 45 5.99 25.54 -9.04
C VAL A 45 7.40 25.57 -9.63
#